data_AF-A0A1G3P985-F1
#
_entry.id   AF-A0A1G3P985-F1
#
_cell.length_a   1.000
_cell.length_b   1.000
_cell.length_c   1.000
_cell.angle_alpha   90.00
_cell.angle_beta   90.00
_cell.angle_gamma   90.00
#
_symmetry.space_group_name_H-M   'P 1'
#
loop_
_entity.id
_entity.type
_entity.pdbx_description
1 polymer ?
#
loop_
_entity_poly.entity_id
_entity_poly.type
_entity_poly.pdbx_seq_one_letter_code
_entity_poly.pdbx_strand_id
1 'polypeptide(L)' 'MKTILSDFIKLRRKSLHLTQIELAKKSGVGLRFIRELEQGKETLRLDKINQVLALFGHEAGPVAMRRGFEQDR' A
#
# COMPACT_ATOMS: atom_id res chain seq x y z
N MET A 1 -0.13 -6.41 -9.95
CA MET A 1 -0.93 -5.39 -10.69
C MET A 1 -0.75 -4.07 -9.94
N LYS A 2 -0.52 -2.92 -10.57
CA LYS A 2 -0.33 -1.68 -9.78
C LYS A 2 -1.66 -1.22 -9.20
N THR A 3 -1.74 -1.18 -7.87
CA THR A 3 -2.88 -0.63 -7.13
C THR A 3 -2.51 0.74 -6.56
N ILE A 4 -3.52 1.59 -6.33
CA ILE A 4 -3.37 2.89 -5.66
C ILE A 4 -2.59 2.73 -4.35
N LEU A 5 -2.90 1.67 -3.60
CA LEU A 5 -2.21 1.32 -2.35
C LEU A 5 -0.72 0.98 -2.59
N SER A 6 -0.41 0.09 -3.54
CA SER A 6 0.98 -0.32 -3.82
C SER A 6 1.85 0.85 -4.28
N ASP A 7 1.31 1.74 -5.11
CA ASP A 7 2.02 2.91 -5.61
C ASP A 7 2.25 3.93 -4.49
N PHE A 8 1.24 4.17 -3.64
CA PHE A 8 1.36 5.04 -2.47
C PHE A 8 2.46 4.56 -1.53
N ILE A 9 2.44 3.29 -1.12
CA ILE A 9 3.43 2.72 -0.21
C ILE A 9 4.84 2.82 -0.79
N LYS A 10 5.01 2.46 -2.07
CA LYS A 10 6.30 2.49 -2.75
C LYS A 10 6.84 3.91 -2.88
N LEU A 11 5.98 4.89 -3.16
CA LEU A 11 6.34 6.30 -3.22
C LEU A 11 6.77 6.83 -1.85
N ARG A 12 5.99 6.59 -0.79
CA ARG A 12 6.32 7.00 0.58
C ARG A 12 7.62 6.37 1.08
N ARG A 13 7.83 5.09 0.79
CA ARG A 13 9.08 4.40 1.15
C ARG A 13 10.28 5.07 0.49
N LYS A 14 10.19 5.36 -0.82
CA LYS A 14 11.26 6.02 -1.57
C LYS A 14 11.52 7.45 -1.10
N SER A 15 10.48 8.23 -0.80
CA SER A 15 10.66 9.61 -0.31
C SER A 15 11.34 9.68 1.05
N LEU A 16 11.24 8.62 1.85
CA LEU A 16 11.92 8.48 3.13
C LEU A 16 13.27 7.73 3.04
N HIS A 17 13.74 7.44 1.81
CA HIS A 17 14.98 6.71 1.55
C HIS A 17 15.09 5.35 2.26
N LEU A 18 13.95 4.68 2.49
CA LEU A 18 13.93 3.38 3.14
C LEU A 18 14.08 2.24 2.13
N THR A 19 14.88 1.24 2.47
CA THR A 19 14.87 -0.07 1.82
C THR A 19 13.59 -0.83 2.18
N GLN A 20 13.24 -1.87 1.41
CA GLN A 20 12.12 -2.75 1.76
C GLN A 20 12.34 -3.47 3.11
N ILE A 21 13.60 -3.76 3.45
CA ILE A 21 13.99 -4.41 4.72
C ILE A 21 13.72 -3.47 5.88
N GLU A 22 14.10 -2.20 5.77
CA GLU A 22 13.87 -1.21 6.83
C GLU A 22 12.39 -0.91 7.00
N LEU A 23 11.63 -0.80 5.90
CA LEU A 23 10.18 -0.63 5.99
C LEU A 23 9.53 -1.80 6.72
N ALA A 24 9.91 -3.04 6.37
CA ALA A 24 9.40 -4.25 7.03
C ALA A 24 9.69 -4.23 8.54
N LYS A 25 10.95 -3.95 8.91
CA LYS A 25 11.37 -3.86 10.31
C LYS A 25 10.62 -2.78 11.08
N LYS A 26 10.51 -1.57 10.52
CA LYS A 26 9.83 -0.43 11.16
C LYS A 26 8.33 -0.68 11.34
N SER A 27 7.68 -1.38 10.41
CA SER A 27 6.24 -1.67 10.46
C SER A 27 5.89 -2.92 11.26
N GLY A 28 6.89 -3.70 11.70
CA GLY A 28 6.66 -4.95 12.42
C GLY A 28 6.05 -6.06 11.54
N VAL A 29 6.28 -6.01 10.22
CA VAL A 29 5.80 -7.01 9.26
C VAL A 29 6.97 -7.76 8.60
N GLY A 30 6.71 -8.94 8.06
CA GLY A 30 7.73 -9.71 7.34
C GLY A 30 8.13 -9.05 6.02
N LEU A 31 9.40 -9.18 5.62
CA LEU A 31 9.91 -8.67 4.33
C LEU A 31 9.11 -9.18 3.12
N ARG A 32 8.68 -10.45 3.17
CA ARG A 32 7.83 -11.03 2.13
C ARG A 32 6.52 -10.24 1.95
N PHE A 33 5.91 -9.81 3.05
CA PHE A 33 4.68 -9.02 3.00
C PHE A 33 4.89 -7.68 2.29
N ILE A 34 5.98 -6.95 2.60
CA ILE A 34 6.29 -5.69 1.90
C ILE A 34 6.50 -5.91 0.40
N ARG A 35 7.19 -6.98 -0.01
CA ARG A 35 7.38 -7.30 -1.43
C ARG A 35 6.05 -7.57 -2.13
N GLU A 36 5.21 -8.42 -1.54
CA GLU A 36 3.88 -8.73 -2.06
C GLU A 36 2.98 -7.48 -2.14
N LEU A 37 3.02 -6.63 -1.11
CA LEU A 37 2.31 -5.35 -1.06
C LEU A 37 2.77 -4.41 -2.19
N GLU A 38 4.07 -4.21 -2.38
CA GLU A 38 4.60 -3.33 -3.42
C GLU A 38 4.49 -3.89 -4.85
N GLN A 39 4.36 -5.21 -4.99
CA GLN A 39 4.04 -5.86 -6.27
C GLN A 39 2.55 -5.80 -6.59
N GLY A 40 1.73 -5.36 -5.63
CA GLY A 40 0.28 -5.29 -5.74
C GLY A 40 -0.34 -6.67 -5.88
N LYS A 41 0.00 -7.56 -4.94
CA LYS A 41 -0.69 -8.84 -4.74
C LYS A 41 -2.19 -8.59 -4.53
N GLU A 42 -3.01 -9.43 -5.14
CA GLU A 42 -4.47 -9.30 -5.15
C GLU A 42 -5.07 -9.42 -3.74
N THR A 43 -4.48 -10.26 -2.89
CA THR A 43 -4.95 -10.52 -1.53
C THR A 43 -3.88 -10.22 -0.50
N LEU A 44 -4.23 -9.37 0.46
CA LEU A 44 -3.38 -8.95 1.57
C LEU A 44 -4.27 -8.77 2.80
N ARG A 45 -3.73 -9.03 3.99
CA ARG A 45 -4.51 -8.85 5.22
C ARG A 45 -4.58 -7.36 5.59
N LEU A 46 -5.79 -6.87 5.87
CA LEU A 46 -6.04 -5.47 6.21
C LEU A 46 -5.27 -5.02 7.46
N ASP A 47 -5.18 -5.87 8.48
CA ASP A 47 -4.43 -5.57 9.71
C ASP A 47 -2.96 -5.26 9.41
N LYS A 48 -2.34 -6.03 8.50
CA LYS A 48 -0.95 -5.83 8.08
C LYS A 48 -0.77 -4.63 7.18
N ILE A 49 -1.76 -4.32 6.33
CA ILE A 49 -1.75 -3.08 5.55
C ILE A 49 -1.75 -1.88 6.50
N ASN A 50 -2.63 -1.89 7.51
CA ASN A 50 -2.72 -0.79 8.48
C ASN A 50 -1.47 -0.65 9.35
N GLN A 51 -0.77 -1.73 9.68
CA GLN A 51 0.55 -1.65 10.33
C GLN A 51 1.58 -0.87 9.50
N VAL A 52 1.58 -1.06 8.18
CA VAL A 52 2.49 -0.32 7.29
C VAL A 52 2.02 1.13 7.10
N LEU A 53 0.72 1.36 6.89
CA LEU A 53 0.16 2.69 6.70
C LEU A 53 0.30 3.58 7.94
N ALA A 54 0.24 3.02 9.14
CA ALA A 54 0.43 3.75 10.39
C ALA A 54 1.80 4.46 10.47
N LEU A 55 2.85 3.90 9.86
CA LEU A 55 4.17 4.56 9.76
C LEU A 55 4.12 5.88 8.99
N PHE A 56 3.13 6.04 8.14
CA PHE A 56 2.92 7.23 7.32
C PHE A 56 1.74 8.07 7.84
N GLY A 57 1.15 7.71 8.98
CA GLY A 57 -0.04 8.38 9.53
C GLY A 57 -1.30 8.17 8.69
N HIS A 58 -1.45 6.99 8.06
CA HIS A 58 -2.61 6.63 7.23
C HIS A 58 -3.24 5.34 7.73
N GLU A 59 -4.47 5.09 7.28
CA GLU A 59 -5.17 3.81 7.42
C GLU A 59 -5.95 3.49 6.14
N ALA A 60 -6.26 2.22 5.93
CA ALA A 60 -7.07 1.78 4.79
C ALA A 60 -8.55 2.01 5.08
N GLY A 61 -9.23 2.71 4.17
CA GLY A 61 -10.65 3.00 4.25
C GLY A 61 -11.32 2.95 2.87
N PRO A 62 -12.66 3.09 2.83
CA PRO A 62 -13.40 3.16 1.58
C PRO A 62 -12.95 4.37 0.77
N VAL A 63 -12.60 4.14 -0.49
CA VAL A 63 -12.34 5.21 -1.48
C VAL A 63 -13.39 5.12 -2.58
N ALA A 64 -13.81 6.26 -3.11
CA ALA A 64 -14.74 6.30 -4.23
C ALA A 64 -14.15 5.54 -5.42
N MET A 65 -14.86 4.51 -5.90
CA MET A 65 -14.50 3.88 -7.15
C MET A 65 -14.81 4.86 -8.28
N ARG A 66 -13.86 5.08 -9.20
CA ARG A 66 -14.17 5.75 -10.47
C ARG A 66 -15.12 4.83 -11.24
N ARG A 67 -16.43 5.03 -11.02
CA ARG A 67 -17.47 4.48 -11.85
C ARG A 67 -17.47 5.32 -13.12
N GLY A 68 -17.06 4.74 -14.25
CA GLY A 68 -17.28 5.37 -15.54
C GLY A 68 -18.77 5.40 -15.82
N PHE A 69 -19.46 6.45 -15.39
CA PHE A 69 -20.80 6.78 -15.83
C PHE A 69 -20.75 8.22 -16.32
N GLU A 70 -20.42 8.36 -17.60
CA GLU A 70 -20.76 9.47 -18.52
C GLU A 70 -19.82 9.37 -19.73
N GLN A 71 -20.15 8.48 -20.67
CA GLN A 71 -19.72 8.64 -22.06
C GLN A 71 -20.72 8.08 -23.09
N ASP A 72 -21.95 7.76 -22.65
CA ASP A 72 -23.09 7.53 -23.54
C ASP A 72 -24.22 8.50 -23.14
N ARG A 73 -24.08 9.77 -23.55
CA ARG A 73 -25.17 10.71 -23.80
C ARG A 73 -24.78 11.64 -24.93
#